data_AF-A0A4V0I2V3-F1
#
_entry.id   AF-A0A4V0I2V3-F1
#
_cell.length_a   1.000
_cell.length_b   1.000
_cell.length_c   1.000
_cell.angle_alpha   90.00
_cell.angle_beta   90.00
_cell.angle_gamma   90.00
#
_symmetry.space_group_name_H-M   'P 1'
#
loop_
_entity.id
_entity.type
_entity.pdbx_description
1 polymer ?
#
loop_
_entity_poly.entity_id
_entity_poly.type
_entity_poly.pdbx_seq_one_letter_code
_entity_poly.pdbx_strand_id
1 'polypeptide(L)'
;MTQHVAGVVTAITICLGLSGCGSKPDDTKSAPDVPAAEAGGSTPTGTEKAKSPAPPAGEPTKPLFDWTQLSAPGDVTEQVRGNLRHGTLDLIVAKIVLTPSVQLVKAEIDPKSLVLTIRVDAPDQVVRFEGMAGALGHYSPQGAQVRPVSIPRDPHSERFQRKGVLMIGVRHPHPERVQVALNRPPATPRFEVPKPTRPDPSQYKPFPGQPEDPKPPKIDPLLPEPGSGYTPRSEVFSQLAAAVSYQYTMPGRDTTKWSKEFWRKHAVQAGAKYPDPGVQKYASAILARAKADAALDPASLRAELLNKAEDLGRRTLGYGTLKGYEPGVAGGPDRPVFASGNEPDPSAQAEAQRIRRIAQMGDAELRDWAIRQRDQNGFEDLLFGNGVTNNREDQYKNLVTDAYKALAAEAKKAAGPASKTPLVKLTRPDSSRFTLRNTSGRTLTDVWLSTNWAFTRSEKANEFGRGNGMFLFIPVWKSNEDVALTLIPREPSVLQTVVSLYAREATFENDRFTLPDPKNPNLK
;
A
#
# COMPACT_ATOMS: atom_id res chain seq x y z
N MET A 1 -46.32 -27.66 -1.80
CA MET A 1 -46.01 -28.39 -3.06
C MET A 1 -45.24 -27.42 -3.94
N THR A 2 -43.90 -27.38 -3.80
CA THR A 2 -42.87 -28.09 -4.61
C THR A 2 -42.70 -27.47 -6.01
N GLN A 3 -41.62 -26.69 -6.22
CA GLN A 3 -40.38 -27.02 -7.00
C GLN A 3 -40.57 -26.80 -8.53
N HIS A 4 -39.65 -26.23 -9.33
CA HIS A 4 -38.19 -26.34 -9.36
C HIS A 4 -37.51 -25.09 -9.94
N VAL A 5 -36.32 -24.79 -9.41
CA VAL A 5 -35.26 -23.98 -10.01
C VAL A 5 -34.27 -24.96 -10.66
N ALA A 6 -33.96 -24.78 -11.94
CA ALA A 6 -32.91 -25.54 -12.63
C ALA A 6 -31.63 -24.70 -12.70
N GLY A 7 -30.58 -25.19 -12.04
CA GLY A 7 -29.23 -24.64 -12.11
C GLY A 7 -28.50 -25.12 -13.37
N VAL A 8 -27.70 -24.23 -13.95
CA VAL A 8 -26.75 -24.57 -15.02
C VAL A 8 -25.36 -24.57 -14.40
N VAL A 9 -24.78 -25.77 -14.30
CA VAL A 9 -23.38 -26.03 -13.99
C VAL A 9 -22.64 -26.13 -15.32
N THR A 10 -21.73 -25.21 -15.60
CA THR A 10 -20.82 -25.34 -16.75
C THR A 10 -19.46 -25.84 -16.25
N ALA A 11 -19.22 -27.13 -16.43
CA ALA A 11 -17.90 -27.75 -16.29
C ALA A 11 -17.10 -27.48 -17.58
N ILE A 12 -15.88 -26.95 -17.47
CA ILE A 12 -14.93 -26.89 -18.57
C ILE A 12 -13.74 -27.77 -18.23
N THR A 13 -13.67 -28.89 -18.95
CA THR A 13 -12.55 -29.83 -19.03
C THR A 13 -11.45 -29.21 -19.91
N ILE A 14 -10.23 -29.08 -19.39
CA ILE A 14 -9.05 -28.69 -20.18
C ILE A 14 -8.20 -29.94 -20.41
N CYS A 15 -8.14 -30.40 -21.66
CA CYS A 15 -7.19 -31.39 -22.13
C CYS A 15 -5.86 -30.71 -22.46
N LEU A 16 -4.78 -31.10 -21.77
CA LEU A 16 -3.40 -30.83 -22.14
C LEU A 16 -2.91 -31.96 -23.07
N GLY A 17 -2.43 -31.61 -24.26
CA GLY A 17 -1.76 -32.51 -25.19
C GLY A 17 -0.49 -31.85 -25.75
N LEU A 18 0.65 -32.44 -25.40
CA LEU A 18 2.02 -32.03 -25.74
C LEU A 18 2.48 -32.58 -27.11
N SER A 19 3.48 -31.89 -27.68
CA SER A 19 4.62 -32.40 -28.48
C SER A 19 4.56 -32.38 -30.02
N GLY A 20 5.62 -31.82 -30.62
CA GLY A 20 6.02 -32.04 -32.01
C GLY A 20 7.19 -31.15 -32.47
N CYS A 21 8.43 -31.62 -32.27
CA CYS A 21 9.69 -31.06 -32.80
C CYS A 21 9.77 -31.05 -34.34
N GLY A 22 10.59 -30.14 -34.89
CA GLY A 22 11.12 -30.22 -36.25
C GLY A 22 12.19 -29.15 -36.50
N SER A 23 13.39 -29.57 -36.90
CA SER A 23 14.63 -28.78 -36.98
C SER A 23 15.23 -28.74 -38.41
N LYS A 24 15.67 -27.53 -38.84
CA LYS A 24 16.86 -27.17 -39.68
C LYS A 24 16.91 -27.53 -41.20
N PRO A 25 17.86 -26.99 -42.03
CA PRO A 25 18.73 -25.78 -41.97
C PRO A 25 19.03 -25.05 -43.34
N ASP A 26 20.01 -24.12 -43.32
CA ASP A 26 20.90 -23.56 -44.39
C ASP A 26 20.36 -22.48 -45.36
N ASP A 27 21.08 -21.46 -45.87
CA ASP A 27 22.49 -21.01 -45.92
C ASP A 27 22.45 -19.53 -46.41
N THR A 28 23.33 -18.55 -46.16
CA THR A 28 24.66 -18.35 -46.78
C THR A 28 25.31 -17.01 -46.32
N LYS A 29 26.62 -17.03 -45.99
CA LYS A 29 27.77 -16.12 -46.35
C LYS A 29 27.56 -14.58 -46.35
N SER A 30 28.42 -13.72 -45.78
CA SER A 30 29.89 -13.66 -45.81
C SER A 30 30.46 -12.65 -44.77
N ALA A 31 31.62 -12.96 -44.18
CA ALA A 31 32.58 -12.00 -43.59
C ALA A 31 33.58 -11.52 -44.68
N PRO A 32 34.54 -10.56 -44.47
CA PRO A 32 35.71 -10.82 -43.60
C PRO A 32 36.47 -9.61 -42.95
N ASP A 33 37.32 -9.97 -41.96
CA ASP A 33 38.70 -9.53 -41.57
C ASP A 33 39.02 -8.08 -41.11
N VAL A 34 39.60 -7.77 -39.92
CA VAL A 34 40.78 -8.23 -39.11
C VAL A 34 42.13 -7.66 -39.64
N PRO A 35 43.02 -7.03 -38.83
CA PRO A 35 44.07 -7.70 -37.98
C PRO A 35 44.26 -7.07 -36.57
N ALA A 36 44.62 -7.76 -35.48
CA ALA A 36 45.62 -8.80 -35.13
C ALA A 36 47.00 -8.25 -34.66
N ALA A 37 47.39 -8.63 -33.43
CA ALA A 37 48.75 -8.83 -32.91
C ALA A 37 48.61 -9.54 -31.53
N GLU A 38 48.84 -10.87 -31.41
CA GLU A 38 50.10 -11.56 -31.02
C GLU A 38 50.56 -11.24 -29.57
N ALA A 39 50.94 -12.18 -28.69
CA ALA A 39 51.55 -13.51 -28.77
C ALA A 39 51.04 -14.38 -27.56
N GLY A 40 51.06 -15.71 -27.50
CA GLY A 40 51.99 -16.72 -28.01
C GLY A 40 52.67 -17.41 -26.81
N GLY A 41 52.38 -18.71 -26.56
CA GLY A 41 53.14 -19.55 -25.62
C GLY A 41 52.34 -20.64 -24.87
N SER A 42 52.47 -21.88 -25.33
CA SER A 42 51.83 -23.12 -24.84
C SER A 42 52.64 -23.88 -23.77
N THR A 43 51.93 -24.38 -22.73
CA THR A 43 51.93 -25.69 -21.99
C THR A 43 53.17 -26.63 -21.95
N PRO A 44 53.25 -27.73 -21.12
CA PRO A 44 52.48 -28.24 -19.94
C PRO A 44 53.35 -28.91 -18.82
N THR A 45 52.72 -29.66 -17.90
CA THR A 45 53.18 -30.68 -16.89
C THR A 45 52.89 -30.25 -15.44
N GLY A 46 52.48 -31.08 -14.48
CA GLY A 46 52.26 -32.52 -14.33
C GLY A 46 52.39 -32.85 -12.84
N THR A 47 51.30 -33.31 -12.20
CA THR A 47 51.22 -34.10 -10.94
C THR A 47 52.18 -33.84 -9.76
N GLU A 48 51.63 -33.44 -8.60
CA GLU A 48 51.91 -34.15 -7.34
C GLU A 48 50.80 -33.94 -6.29
N LYS A 49 50.55 -35.00 -5.52
CA LYS A 49 49.37 -35.24 -4.66
C LYS A 49 49.80 -35.11 -3.20
N ALA A 50 49.15 -34.24 -2.41
CA ALA A 50 49.30 -34.23 -0.95
C ALA A 50 47.95 -34.00 -0.24
N LYS A 51 47.46 -35.08 0.39
CA LYS A 51 46.48 -35.22 1.48
C LYS A 51 45.52 -34.04 1.75
N SER A 52 44.26 -34.21 1.36
CA SER A 52 43.15 -33.60 2.10
C SER A 52 42.90 -34.38 3.40
N PRO A 53 42.78 -33.70 4.55
CA PRO A 53 42.39 -34.33 5.80
C PRO A 53 40.92 -34.78 5.74
N ALA A 54 40.57 -35.75 6.58
CA ALA A 54 39.21 -36.23 6.77
C ALA A 54 38.21 -35.05 6.98
N PRO A 55 36.97 -35.15 6.49
CA PRO A 55 35.96 -34.13 6.76
C PRO A 55 35.75 -34.04 8.27
N PRO A 56 35.76 -32.85 8.88
CA PRO A 56 35.43 -32.72 10.29
C PRO A 56 33.98 -33.18 10.50
N ALA A 57 33.79 -33.83 11.65
CA ALA A 57 32.51 -34.28 12.17
C ALA A 57 31.43 -33.20 12.03
N GLY A 58 30.21 -33.66 11.77
CA GLY A 58 29.04 -32.87 11.36
C GLY A 58 28.96 -31.49 11.97
N GLU A 59 28.85 -30.48 11.09
CA GLU A 59 28.46 -29.14 11.52
C GLU A 59 27.11 -29.22 12.23
N PRO A 60 26.98 -28.62 13.43
CA PRO A 60 25.72 -28.57 14.14
C PRO A 60 24.69 -27.85 13.27
N THR A 61 23.50 -28.44 13.19
CA THR A 61 22.31 -27.89 12.51
C THR A 61 22.17 -26.41 12.85
N LYS A 62 22.29 -25.55 11.82
CA LYS A 62 22.25 -24.09 11.96
C LYS A 62 21.02 -23.67 12.79
N PRO A 63 21.17 -22.81 13.82
CA PRO A 63 20.02 -22.13 14.39
C PRO A 63 19.45 -21.22 13.29
N LEU A 64 18.25 -21.55 12.83
CA LEU A 64 17.45 -20.73 11.93
C LEU A 64 17.11 -19.40 12.63
N PHE A 65 17.15 -18.28 11.89
CA PHE A 65 16.78 -16.97 12.43
C PHE A 65 15.36 -16.97 12.99
N ASP A 66 15.22 -16.79 14.30
CA ASP A 66 13.92 -16.86 14.96
C ASP A 66 13.25 -15.49 15.02
N TRP A 67 12.37 -15.23 14.05
CA TRP A 67 11.55 -14.02 14.01
C TRP A 67 10.65 -13.83 15.25
N THR A 68 10.37 -14.88 16.03
CA THR A 68 9.53 -14.74 17.23
C THR A 68 10.23 -13.97 18.36
N GLN A 69 11.56 -13.85 18.30
CA GLN A 69 12.34 -13.06 19.25
C GLN A 69 12.20 -11.54 19.00
N LEU A 70 11.76 -11.13 17.81
CA LEU A 70 11.57 -9.73 17.44
C LEU A 70 10.13 -9.25 17.73
N SER A 71 9.73 -9.30 19.00
CA SER A 71 8.35 -9.06 19.43
C SER A 71 8.02 -7.64 19.89
N ALA A 72 9.00 -6.73 19.95
CA ALA A 72 8.82 -5.34 20.37
C ALA A 72 9.66 -4.38 19.53
N PRO A 73 9.14 -3.18 19.17
CA PRO A 73 9.90 -2.14 18.47
C PRO A 73 11.19 -1.77 19.18
N GLY A 74 12.28 -1.58 18.41
CA GLY A 74 13.55 -1.16 18.98
C GLY A 74 14.79 -1.66 18.23
N ASP A 75 15.96 -1.36 18.79
CA ASP A 75 17.25 -1.80 18.26
C ASP A 75 17.44 -3.30 18.51
N VAL A 76 17.60 -4.06 17.42
CA VAL A 76 17.78 -5.52 17.41
C VAL A 76 19.08 -5.90 16.70
N THR A 77 20.02 -4.96 16.61
CA THR A 77 21.25 -5.08 15.82
C THR A 77 22.06 -6.32 16.19
N GLU A 78 22.26 -6.61 17.48
CA GLU A 78 23.07 -7.78 17.90
C GLU A 78 22.39 -9.12 17.58
N GLN A 79 21.05 -9.18 17.68
CA GLN A 79 20.27 -10.38 17.37
C GLN A 79 20.32 -10.69 15.87
N VAL A 80 20.26 -9.65 15.02
CA VAL A 80 20.39 -9.78 13.57
C VAL A 80 21.83 -10.06 13.16
N ARG A 81 22.82 -9.41 13.80
CA ARG A 81 24.25 -9.59 13.50
C ARG A 81 24.73 -11.01 13.78
N GLY A 82 24.19 -11.70 14.78
CA GLY A 82 24.48 -13.12 15.04
C GLY A 82 24.17 -14.07 13.86
N ASN A 83 23.35 -13.62 12.91
CA ASN A 83 22.96 -14.36 11.71
C ASN A 83 23.72 -13.93 10.44
N LEU A 84 24.65 -12.98 10.58
CA LEU A 84 25.60 -12.61 9.52
C LEU A 84 26.80 -13.56 9.56
N ARG A 85 26.93 -14.46 8.58
CA ARG A 85 28.06 -15.40 8.48
C ARG A 85 28.69 -15.34 7.10
N HIS A 86 30.02 -15.24 7.05
CA HIS A 86 30.78 -15.19 5.79
C HIS A 86 30.24 -14.15 4.78
N GLY A 87 29.84 -12.98 5.27
CA GLY A 87 29.26 -11.91 4.43
C GLY A 87 27.82 -12.15 4.00
N THR A 88 27.15 -13.22 4.44
CA THR A 88 25.73 -13.48 4.13
C THR A 88 24.88 -13.31 5.37
N LEU A 89 23.89 -12.42 5.31
CA LEU A 89 22.84 -12.29 6.31
C LEU A 89 21.64 -13.12 5.87
N ASP A 90 21.32 -14.17 6.62
CA ASP A 90 20.18 -15.05 6.34
C ASP A 90 19.10 -14.87 7.40
N LEU A 91 17.94 -14.35 6.98
CA LEU A 91 16.78 -14.11 7.83
C LEU A 91 15.63 -15.06 7.49
N ILE A 92 15.88 -16.17 6.80
CA ILE A 92 14.88 -17.15 6.30
C ILE A 92 13.98 -16.59 5.19
N VAL A 93 13.32 -15.46 5.43
CA VAL A 93 12.42 -14.79 4.47
C VAL A 93 13.18 -13.86 3.52
N ALA A 94 14.40 -13.49 3.87
CA ALA A 94 15.28 -12.65 3.08
C ALA A 94 16.73 -13.06 3.31
N LYS A 95 17.52 -13.04 2.24
CA LYS A 95 18.96 -13.31 2.30
C LYS A 95 19.71 -12.21 1.59
N ILE A 96 20.70 -11.64 2.27
CA ILE A 96 21.49 -10.51 1.77
C ILE A 96 22.96 -10.91 1.76
N VAL A 97 23.54 -10.96 0.57
CA VAL A 97 24.97 -11.24 0.39
C VAL A 97 25.71 -9.90 0.30
N LEU A 98 26.48 -9.62 1.34
CA LEU A 98 27.35 -8.46 1.49
C LEU A 98 28.75 -8.80 0.99
N THR A 99 29.36 -7.84 0.29
CA THR A 99 30.78 -7.87 -0.06
C THR A 99 31.64 -7.43 1.14
N PRO A 100 32.96 -7.73 1.19
CA PRO A 100 33.81 -7.42 2.34
C PRO A 100 33.85 -5.94 2.77
N SER A 101 33.59 -5.02 1.83
CA SER A 101 33.51 -3.57 2.11
C SER A 101 32.08 -3.08 2.38
N VAL A 102 31.18 -3.99 2.73
CA VAL A 102 29.78 -3.69 3.06
C VAL A 102 29.44 -4.32 4.40
N GLN A 103 28.97 -3.50 5.35
CA GLN A 103 28.79 -3.90 6.74
C GLN A 103 27.37 -3.55 7.24
N LEU A 104 26.76 -4.46 7.99
CA LEU A 104 25.54 -4.16 8.74
C LEU A 104 25.88 -3.28 9.95
N VAL A 105 25.36 -2.06 9.99
CA VAL A 105 25.61 -1.08 11.06
C VAL A 105 24.51 -1.12 12.11
N LYS A 106 23.24 -1.18 11.67
CA LYS A 106 22.08 -1.16 12.56
C LYS A 106 20.96 -2.03 12.00
N ALA A 107 20.21 -2.68 12.87
CA ALA A 107 18.93 -3.29 12.55
C ALA A 107 17.90 -2.85 13.58
N GLU A 108 16.78 -2.29 13.11
CA GLU A 108 15.72 -1.75 13.96
C GLU A 108 14.39 -2.37 13.54
N ILE A 109 13.65 -2.91 14.51
CA ILE A 109 12.34 -3.50 14.24
C ILE A 109 11.27 -2.40 14.39
N ASP A 110 10.59 -2.13 13.28
CA ASP A 110 9.39 -1.31 13.21
C ASP A 110 8.14 -2.22 13.25
N PRO A 111 6.94 -1.68 13.56
CA PRO A 111 5.70 -2.47 13.66
C PRO A 111 5.32 -3.32 12.42
N LYS A 112 5.99 -3.14 11.28
CA LYS A 112 5.70 -3.86 10.02
C LYS A 112 6.92 -4.47 9.34
N SER A 113 8.13 -4.10 9.74
CA SER A 113 9.36 -4.46 9.02
C SER A 113 10.59 -4.34 9.90
N LEU A 114 11.59 -5.16 9.61
CA LEU A 114 12.95 -4.98 10.10
C LEU A 114 13.70 -4.04 9.15
N VAL A 115 14.07 -2.86 9.62
CA VAL A 115 14.85 -1.88 8.85
C VAL A 115 16.32 -2.15 9.07
N LEU A 116 17.03 -2.48 7.99
CA LEU A 116 18.47 -2.74 7.99
C LEU A 116 19.21 -1.51 7.48
N THR A 117 20.20 -1.05 8.25
CA THR A 117 21.14 0.01 7.88
C THR A 117 22.48 -0.62 7.56
N ILE A 118 22.86 -0.58 6.29
CA ILE A 118 24.06 -1.20 5.74
C ILE A 118 25.00 -0.10 5.23
N ARG A 119 26.23 -0.06 5.74
CA ARG A 119 27.25 0.88 5.30
C ARG A 119 28.08 0.28 4.17
N VAL A 120 28.32 1.07 3.15
CA VAL A 120 29.16 0.76 1.99
C VAL A 120 30.45 1.57 2.12
N ASP A 121 31.55 0.90 2.48
CA ASP A 121 32.82 1.52 2.87
C ASP A 121 33.77 1.76 1.67
N ALA A 122 33.47 1.19 0.50
CA ALA A 122 34.20 1.35 -0.75
C ALA A 122 33.25 1.63 -1.93
N PRO A 123 33.70 2.33 -3.00
CA PRO A 123 32.94 2.39 -4.25
C PRO A 123 32.88 1.02 -4.95
N ASP A 124 32.02 0.94 -5.96
CA ASP A 124 31.81 -0.22 -6.83
C ASP A 124 31.45 -1.54 -6.13
N GLN A 125 30.83 -1.46 -4.96
CA GLN A 125 30.36 -2.65 -4.24
C GLN A 125 29.04 -3.14 -4.81
N VAL A 126 28.86 -4.46 -4.80
CA VAL A 126 27.60 -5.11 -5.16
C VAL A 126 27.01 -5.75 -3.92
N VAL A 127 25.71 -5.57 -3.72
CA VAL A 127 24.93 -6.28 -2.71
C VAL A 127 23.86 -7.09 -3.43
N ARG A 128 23.79 -8.38 -3.14
CA ARG A 128 22.78 -9.29 -3.71
C ARG A 128 21.69 -9.56 -2.68
N PHE A 129 20.45 -9.43 -3.13
CA PHE A 129 19.24 -9.63 -2.34
C PHE A 129 18.46 -10.83 -2.90
N GLU A 130 18.05 -11.73 -2.01
CA GLU A 130 17.17 -12.86 -2.31
C GLU A 130 15.97 -12.83 -1.35
N GLY A 131 14.76 -13.16 -1.84
CA GLY A 131 13.51 -13.10 -1.05
C GLY A 131 12.97 -11.69 -0.83
N MET A 132 13.50 -10.67 -1.53
CA MET A 132 13.18 -9.26 -1.29
C MET A 132 12.50 -8.55 -2.48
N ALA A 133 11.91 -9.28 -3.44
CA ALA A 133 11.18 -8.67 -4.55
C ALA A 133 10.07 -7.71 -4.06
N GLY A 134 10.04 -6.51 -4.63
CA GLY A 134 9.14 -5.42 -4.24
C GLY A 134 9.62 -4.59 -3.04
N ALA A 135 10.74 -4.94 -2.40
CA ALA A 135 11.30 -4.15 -1.31
C ALA A 135 11.79 -2.77 -1.79
N LEU A 136 11.57 -1.77 -0.95
CA LEU A 136 12.01 -0.39 -1.17
C LEU A 136 12.99 0.01 -0.07
N GLY A 137 13.98 0.79 -0.47
CA GLY A 137 14.98 1.37 0.41
C GLY A 137 15.46 2.71 -0.12
N HIS A 138 16.44 3.27 0.57
CA HIS A 138 17.12 4.48 0.12
C HIS A 138 18.61 4.36 0.38
N TYR A 139 19.40 4.87 -0.55
CA TYR A 139 20.84 4.92 -0.47
C TYR A 139 21.31 6.36 -0.37
N SER A 140 22.07 6.66 0.67
CA SER A 140 22.66 7.97 0.96
C SER A 140 24.15 7.93 0.61
N PRO A 141 24.55 8.21 -0.65
CA PRO A 141 25.96 8.29 -1.03
C PRO A 141 26.66 9.49 -0.38
N GLN A 142 27.92 9.31 0.02
CA GLN A 142 28.73 10.39 0.58
C GLN A 142 28.94 11.49 -0.47
N GLY A 143 28.61 12.73 -0.10
CA GLY A 143 28.76 13.91 -0.97
C GLY A 143 27.82 13.93 -2.19
N ALA A 144 26.73 13.17 -2.16
CA ALA A 144 25.71 13.18 -3.22
C ALA A 144 24.29 13.06 -2.63
N GLN A 145 23.27 13.29 -3.46
CA GLN A 145 21.88 13.22 -3.03
C GLN A 145 21.44 11.77 -2.75
N VAL A 146 20.51 11.62 -1.80
CA VAL A 146 19.89 10.34 -1.47
C VAL A 146 19.10 9.84 -2.68
N ARG A 147 19.32 8.57 -3.06
CA ARG A 147 18.57 7.92 -4.15
C ARG A 147 17.66 6.82 -3.61
N PRO A 148 16.44 6.65 -4.15
CA PRO A 148 15.64 5.48 -3.86
C PRO A 148 16.32 4.22 -4.42
N VAL A 149 16.19 3.10 -3.72
CA VAL A 149 16.59 1.77 -4.17
C VAL A 149 15.35 0.89 -4.18
N SER A 150 15.11 0.19 -5.27
CA SER A 150 14.03 -0.78 -5.40
C SER A 150 14.60 -2.14 -5.79
N ILE A 151 13.98 -3.20 -5.28
CA ILE A 151 14.31 -4.57 -5.60
C ILE A 151 13.22 -5.12 -6.53
N PRO A 152 13.37 -5.01 -7.87
CA PRO A 152 12.28 -5.29 -8.81
C PRO A 152 12.01 -6.79 -9.01
N ARG A 153 12.99 -7.65 -8.75
CA ARG A 153 12.92 -9.10 -8.99
C ARG A 153 13.72 -9.86 -7.94
N ASP A 154 13.57 -11.18 -7.92
CA ASP A 154 14.32 -12.07 -7.05
C ASP A 154 15.02 -13.16 -7.90
N PRO A 155 16.35 -13.37 -7.78
CA PRO A 155 17.33 -12.56 -7.05
C PRO A 155 17.64 -11.22 -7.74
N HIS A 156 18.03 -10.21 -6.97
CA HIS A 156 18.47 -8.90 -7.46
C HIS A 156 19.88 -8.56 -6.98
N SER A 157 20.64 -7.85 -7.81
CA SER A 157 21.96 -7.33 -7.42
C SER A 157 21.97 -5.82 -7.64
N GLU A 158 22.24 -5.08 -6.57
CA GLU A 158 22.35 -3.62 -6.61
C GLU A 158 23.83 -3.22 -6.53
N ARG A 159 24.26 -2.36 -7.46
CA ARG A 159 25.63 -1.83 -7.49
C ARG A 159 25.68 -0.43 -6.91
N PHE A 160 26.64 -0.18 -6.02
CA PHE A 160 26.87 1.11 -5.37
C PHE A 160 28.19 1.71 -5.83
N GLN A 161 28.13 2.73 -6.67
CA GLN A 161 29.32 3.38 -7.27
C GLN A 161 30.10 4.28 -6.31
N ARG A 162 29.54 4.62 -5.14
CA ARG A 162 30.15 5.51 -4.15
C ARG A 162 30.02 4.90 -2.76
N LYS A 163 30.83 5.36 -1.81
CA LYS A 163 30.65 5.07 -0.37
C LYS A 163 29.35 5.71 0.15
N GLY A 164 28.74 5.15 1.18
CA GLY A 164 27.47 5.66 1.69
C GLY A 164 26.72 4.68 2.58
N VAL A 165 25.44 4.97 2.83
CA VAL A 165 24.57 4.17 3.71
C VAL A 165 23.31 3.75 2.98
N LEU A 166 23.04 2.45 2.92
CA LEU A 166 21.80 1.86 2.44
C LEU A 166 20.88 1.58 3.63
N MET A 167 19.65 2.06 3.57
CA MET A 167 18.57 1.65 4.47
C MET A 167 17.52 0.88 3.67
N ILE A 168 17.26 -0.37 4.05
CA ILE A 168 16.30 -1.23 3.35
C ILE A 168 15.43 -2.00 4.35
N GLY A 169 14.14 -2.08 4.07
CA GLY A 169 13.18 -2.80 4.90
C GLY A 169 13.03 -4.26 4.48
N VAL A 170 13.16 -5.17 5.43
CA VAL A 170 12.75 -6.58 5.31
C VAL A 170 11.37 -6.73 5.96
N ARG A 171 10.40 -7.27 5.25
CA ARG A 171 9.04 -7.43 5.80
C ARG A 171 9.04 -8.48 6.90
N HIS A 172 8.50 -8.14 8.06
CA HIS A 172 8.31 -9.12 9.14
C HIS A 172 7.27 -10.16 8.68
N PRO A 173 7.48 -11.48 8.84
CA PRO A 173 6.53 -12.51 8.39
C PRO A 173 5.22 -12.49 9.18
N HIS A 174 5.28 -12.03 10.43
CA HIS A 174 4.16 -11.93 11.37
C HIS A 174 4.08 -10.54 12.00
N PRO A 175 3.84 -9.46 11.22
CA PRO A 175 3.90 -8.09 11.74
C PRO A 175 2.91 -7.84 12.88
N GLU A 176 1.83 -8.61 12.94
CA GLU A 176 0.84 -8.61 14.04
C GLU A 176 1.42 -9.01 15.40
N ARG A 177 2.58 -9.68 15.45
CA ARG A 177 3.23 -10.12 16.69
C ARG A 177 4.16 -9.07 17.30
N VAL A 178 4.43 -7.96 16.58
CA VAL A 178 5.25 -6.86 17.10
C VAL A 178 4.36 -5.97 17.97
N GLN A 179 4.55 -6.01 19.29
CA GLN A 179 3.79 -5.22 20.24
C GLN A 179 4.01 -3.73 19.98
N VAL A 180 3.00 -3.04 19.47
CA VAL A 180 3.04 -1.58 19.41
C VAL A 180 3.04 -1.07 20.85
N ALA A 181 4.14 -0.48 21.30
CA ALA A 181 4.22 0.21 22.58
C ALA A 181 3.28 1.42 22.57
N LEU A 182 1.98 1.20 22.79
CA LEU A 182 1.12 2.23 23.34
C LEU A 182 1.55 2.42 24.79
N ASN A 183 1.91 3.65 25.15
CA ASN A 183 2.08 4.13 26.51
C ASN A 183 1.04 3.47 27.44
N ARG A 184 1.49 2.56 28.29
CA ARG A 184 0.66 1.85 29.27
C ARG A 184 0.38 2.82 30.42
N PRO A 185 -0.87 3.20 30.72
CA PRO A 185 -1.17 3.81 32.01
C PRO A 185 -0.96 2.74 33.11
N PRO A 186 -0.61 3.13 34.36
CA PRO A 186 -0.32 2.17 35.42
C PRO A 186 -1.55 1.29 35.71
N ALA A 187 -1.28 0.00 35.95
CA ALA A 187 -2.29 -1.02 36.14
C ALA A 187 -3.15 -0.77 37.37
N THR A 188 -4.46 -0.64 37.20
CA THR A 188 -5.44 -0.87 38.26
C THR A 188 -5.80 -2.37 38.34
N PRO A 189 -5.94 -2.93 39.54
CA PRO A 189 -6.21 -4.36 39.74
C PRO A 189 -7.62 -4.72 39.25
N ARG A 190 -7.73 -5.84 38.53
CA ARG A 190 -8.98 -6.42 38.04
C ARG A 190 -9.70 -7.12 39.20
N PHE A 191 -10.92 -6.67 39.51
CA PHE A 191 -11.91 -7.51 40.18
C PHE A 191 -12.75 -8.22 39.11
N GLU A 192 -12.78 -9.55 39.13
CA GLU A 192 -13.69 -10.36 38.32
C GLU A 192 -15.09 -10.29 38.94
N VAL A 193 -16.05 -9.72 38.21
CA VAL A 193 -17.48 -9.85 38.52
C VAL A 193 -18.06 -10.91 37.56
N PRO A 194 -18.81 -11.91 38.05
CA PRO A 194 -19.41 -12.94 37.20
C PRO A 194 -20.43 -12.33 36.24
N LYS A 195 -20.40 -12.74 34.96
CA LYS A 195 -21.39 -12.35 33.95
C LYS A 195 -22.80 -12.80 34.36
N PRO A 196 -23.79 -11.89 34.50
CA PRO A 196 -25.18 -12.28 34.51
C PRO A 196 -25.68 -12.45 33.07
N THR A 197 -26.37 -13.56 32.83
CA THR A 197 -27.16 -13.86 31.63
C THR A 197 -28.16 -12.71 31.40
N ARG A 198 -28.04 -11.98 30.27
CA ARG A 198 -29.01 -10.93 29.91
C ARG A 198 -30.32 -11.55 29.42
N PRO A 199 -31.49 -11.19 29.99
CA PRO A 199 -32.78 -11.44 29.36
C PRO A 199 -32.99 -10.52 28.15
N ASP A 200 -33.85 -10.97 27.23
CA ASP A 200 -34.22 -10.34 25.96
C ASP A 200 -34.78 -8.89 26.16
N PRO A 201 -34.22 -7.88 25.46
CA PRO A 201 -34.59 -6.46 25.65
C PRO A 201 -35.96 -6.07 25.08
N SER A 202 -36.69 -6.97 24.42
CA SER A 202 -38.00 -6.67 23.81
C SER A 202 -39.17 -6.59 24.79
N GLN A 203 -38.97 -6.87 26.09
CA GLN A 203 -40.06 -6.97 27.08
C GLN A 203 -40.20 -5.79 28.05
N TYR A 204 -39.31 -4.79 28.04
CA TYR A 204 -39.39 -3.66 28.97
C TYR A 204 -40.05 -2.44 28.33
N LYS A 205 -41.26 -2.10 28.79
CA LYS A 205 -41.80 -0.74 28.63
C LYS A 205 -41.02 0.20 29.56
N PRO A 206 -40.55 1.37 29.08
CA PRO A 206 -39.80 2.30 29.91
C PRO A 206 -40.69 2.91 31.00
N PHE A 207 -40.17 2.97 32.22
CA PHE A 207 -40.80 3.67 33.34
C PHE A 207 -40.75 5.20 33.12
N PRO A 208 -41.77 5.96 33.54
CA PRO A 208 -41.75 7.41 33.43
C PRO A 208 -40.64 7.98 34.30
N GLY A 209 -39.66 8.67 33.69
CA GLY A 209 -38.56 9.34 34.41
C GLY A 209 -37.17 8.73 34.23
N GLN A 210 -36.97 7.71 33.38
CA GLN A 210 -35.63 7.30 32.98
C GLN A 210 -34.97 8.38 32.07
N PRO A 211 -33.69 8.72 32.27
CA PRO A 211 -32.95 9.51 31.29
C PRO A 211 -32.99 8.76 29.96
N GLU A 212 -33.43 9.44 28.88
CA GLU A 212 -33.34 8.87 27.54
C GLU A 212 -31.91 8.35 27.30
N ASP A 213 -31.78 7.14 26.74
CA ASP A 213 -30.50 6.65 26.25
C ASP A 213 -29.82 7.78 25.45
N PRO A 214 -28.51 8.04 25.65
CA PRO A 214 -27.83 9.11 24.94
C PRO A 214 -28.07 8.90 23.45
N LYS A 215 -28.86 9.82 22.85
CA LYS A 215 -29.15 9.80 21.42
C LYS A 215 -27.82 9.62 20.70
N PRO A 216 -27.72 8.68 19.73
CA PRO A 216 -26.50 8.54 18.95
C PRO A 216 -26.10 9.93 18.46
N PRO A 217 -24.83 10.32 18.62
CA PRO A 217 -24.40 11.69 18.35
C PRO A 217 -24.92 12.11 16.98
N LYS A 218 -25.70 13.20 16.96
CA LYS A 218 -26.30 13.73 15.74
C LYS A 218 -25.15 13.97 14.77
N ILE A 219 -25.09 13.19 13.68
CA ILE A 219 -24.06 13.36 12.66
C ILE A 219 -24.34 14.72 12.04
N ASP A 220 -23.52 15.70 12.40
CA ASP A 220 -23.71 17.03 11.90
C ASP A 220 -23.57 17.04 10.36
N PRO A 221 -24.44 17.77 9.65
CA PRO A 221 -24.48 17.75 8.20
C PRO A 221 -23.16 18.29 7.61
N LEU A 222 -22.79 17.72 6.46
CA LEU A 222 -21.63 18.15 5.67
C LEU A 222 -21.82 19.53 5.03
N LEU A 223 -23.06 19.95 4.79
CA LEU A 223 -23.38 21.22 4.18
C LEU A 223 -24.10 22.13 5.19
N PRO A 224 -23.99 23.45 5.06
CA PRO A 224 -24.76 24.37 5.88
C PRO A 224 -26.25 24.11 5.73
N GLU A 225 -27.01 24.24 6.82
CA GLU A 225 -28.46 24.13 6.75
C GLU A 225 -29.05 25.22 5.84
N PRO A 226 -30.18 24.99 5.17
CA PRO A 226 -30.83 26.00 4.33
C PRO A 226 -31.11 27.33 5.07
N GLY A 227 -31.33 27.28 6.39
CA GLY A 227 -31.51 28.46 7.25
C GLY A 227 -30.26 29.34 7.41
N SER A 228 -29.09 28.90 6.96
CA SER A 228 -27.84 29.68 6.96
C SER A 228 -27.73 30.68 5.80
N GLY A 229 -28.70 30.68 4.87
CA GLY A 229 -28.66 31.50 3.66
C GLY A 229 -27.77 30.94 2.55
N TYR A 230 -27.23 29.74 2.73
CA TYR A 230 -26.47 29.02 1.71
C TYR A 230 -27.39 28.13 0.87
N THR A 231 -27.33 28.32 -0.45
CA THR A 231 -28.03 27.48 -1.42
C THR A 231 -26.99 26.83 -2.33
N PRO A 232 -26.75 25.51 -2.26
CA PRO A 232 -25.77 24.83 -3.12
C PRO A 232 -26.23 24.83 -4.59
N ARG A 233 -25.27 24.83 -5.54
CA ARG A 233 -25.53 24.75 -7.01
C ARG A 233 -26.16 23.44 -7.40
N SER A 234 -25.71 22.41 -6.71
CA SER A 234 -26.25 21.07 -6.76
C SER A 234 -25.90 20.47 -5.41
N GLU A 235 -26.89 19.94 -4.71
CA GLU A 235 -26.66 19.29 -3.42
C GLU A 235 -25.67 18.13 -3.57
N VAL A 236 -25.80 17.38 -4.68
CA VAL A 236 -24.94 16.25 -5.01
C VAL A 236 -23.51 16.70 -5.33
N PHE A 237 -23.34 17.83 -6.01
CA PHE A 237 -22.04 18.47 -6.21
C PHE A 237 -21.40 18.88 -4.89
N SER A 238 -22.09 19.69 -4.09
CA SER A 238 -21.50 20.28 -2.89
C SER A 238 -21.20 19.20 -1.84
N GLN A 239 -22.02 18.14 -1.74
CA GLN A 239 -21.74 16.97 -0.89
C GLN A 239 -20.47 16.25 -1.32
N LEU A 240 -20.31 15.96 -2.63
CA LEU A 240 -19.12 15.29 -3.12
C LEU A 240 -17.89 16.19 -2.95
N ALA A 241 -17.98 17.45 -3.36
CA ALA A 241 -16.91 18.45 -3.24
C ALA A 241 -16.42 18.60 -1.80
N ALA A 242 -17.34 18.73 -0.83
CA ALA A 242 -16.97 18.75 0.59
C ALA A 242 -16.23 17.48 1.00
N ALA A 243 -16.77 16.31 0.63
CA ALA A 243 -16.27 15.02 1.10
C ALA A 243 -14.92 14.59 0.48
N VAL A 244 -14.63 15.00 -0.75
CA VAL A 244 -13.35 14.66 -1.41
C VAL A 244 -12.31 15.78 -1.32
N SER A 245 -12.69 17.01 -0.96
CA SER A 245 -11.73 18.12 -0.85
C SER A 245 -10.57 17.77 0.08
N TYR A 246 -9.37 18.21 -0.29
CA TYR A 246 -8.22 18.10 0.60
C TYR A 246 -8.47 18.91 1.89
N GLN A 247 -9.14 20.05 1.74
CA GLN A 247 -9.58 20.87 2.86
C GLN A 247 -10.99 21.40 2.61
N TYR A 248 -11.89 21.07 3.53
CA TYR A 248 -13.25 21.60 3.60
C TYR A 248 -13.32 22.66 4.69
N THR A 249 -13.72 23.88 4.35
CA THR A 249 -13.88 24.96 5.33
C THR A 249 -15.35 25.36 5.41
N MET A 250 -15.95 25.11 6.57
CA MET A 250 -17.34 25.48 6.85
C MET A 250 -17.38 26.73 7.74
N PRO A 251 -18.15 27.77 7.37
CA PRO A 251 -18.29 28.96 8.20
C PRO A 251 -18.73 28.62 9.62
N GLY A 252 -18.00 29.13 10.61
CA GLY A 252 -18.34 28.96 12.03
C GLY A 252 -18.12 27.56 12.60
N ARG A 253 -17.42 26.66 11.88
CA ARG A 253 -17.27 25.27 12.31
C ARG A 253 -15.87 24.70 12.03
N ASP A 254 -15.33 24.00 13.01
CA ASP A 254 -14.05 23.31 12.91
C ASP A 254 -14.23 21.89 12.35
N THR A 255 -14.00 21.76 11.05
CA THR A 255 -14.13 20.52 10.26
C THR A 255 -12.89 19.62 10.36
N THR A 256 -11.80 20.10 10.96
CA THR A 256 -10.53 19.36 11.05
C THR A 256 -10.57 18.20 12.05
N LYS A 257 -11.56 18.20 12.95
CA LYS A 257 -11.77 17.17 13.98
C LYS A 257 -12.44 15.89 13.47
N TRP A 258 -12.94 15.88 12.24
CA TRP A 258 -13.63 14.70 11.71
C TRP A 258 -12.64 13.60 11.32
N SER A 259 -13.01 12.35 11.59
CA SER A 259 -12.14 11.21 11.34
C SER A 259 -11.97 10.95 9.84
N LYS A 260 -10.86 10.30 9.46
CA LYS A 260 -10.63 9.87 8.07
C LYS A 260 -11.74 8.95 7.56
N GLU A 261 -12.30 8.11 8.42
CA GLU A 261 -13.40 7.19 8.09
C GLU A 261 -14.70 7.95 7.81
N PHE A 262 -14.97 9.01 8.57
CA PHE A 262 -16.09 9.91 8.32
C PHE A 262 -16.05 10.45 6.89
N TRP A 263 -14.91 11.05 6.51
CA TRP A 263 -14.72 11.62 5.17
C TRP A 263 -14.86 10.58 4.06
N ARG A 264 -14.25 9.40 4.26
CA ARG A 264 -14.36 8.28 3.32
C ARG A 264 -15.79 7.85 3.10
N LYS A 265 -16.54 7.64 4.19
CA LYS A 265 -17.93 7.20 4.13
C LYS A 265 -18.78 8.20 3.35
N HIS A 266 -18.63 9.49 3.65
CA HIS A 266 -19.36 10.54 2.96
C HIS A 266 -18.96 10.67 1.48
N ALA A 267 -17.67 10.57 1.15
CA ALA A 267 -17.21 10.64 -0.24
C ALA A 267 -17.77 9.48 -1.08
N VAL A 268 -17.80 8.27 -0.51
CA VAL A 268 -18.38 7.10 -1.17
C VAL A 268 -19.90 7.25 -1.33
N GLN A 269 -20.61 7.71 -0.30
CA GLN A 269 -22.06 7.94 -0.37
C GLN A 269 -22.44 9.03 -1.39
N ALA A 270 -21.72 10.14 -1.41
CA ALA A 270 -21.93 11.23 -2.35
C ALA A 270 -21.55 10.79 -3.78
N GLY A 271 -20.42 10.09 -3.94
CA GLY A 271 -19.94 9.61 -5.23
C GLY A 271 -20.89 8.61 -5.89
N ALA A 272 -21.54 7.75 -5.11
CA ALA A 272 -22.53 6.81 -5.63
C ALA A 272 -23.79 7.50 -6.18
N LYS A 273 -24.10 8.71 -5.72
CA LYS A 273 -25.23 9.52 -6.20
C LYS A 273 -24.84 10.51 -7.31
N TYR A 274 -23.54 10.75 -7.49
CA TYR A 274 -23.03 11.77 -8.38
C TYR A 274 -23.22 11.37 -9.85
N PRO A 275 -23.67 12.25 -10.76
CA PRO A 275 -24.02 11.91 -12.14
C PRO A 275 -22.79 11.80 -13.07
N ASP A 276 -21.72 11.15 -12.62
CA ASP A 276 -20.55 10.81 -13.43
C ASP A 276 -20.27 9.30 -13.35
N PRO A 277 -20.26 8.57 -14.48
CA PRO A 277 -20.05 7.12 -14.49
C PRO A 277 -18.70 6.69 -13.90
N GLY A 278 -17.64 7.49 -14.07
CA GLY A 278 -16.31 7.22 -13.52
C GLY A 278 -16.31 7.28 -12.00
N VAL A 279 -16.94 8.30 -11.43
CA VAL A 279 -17.13 8.47 -9.98
C VAL A 279 -18.01 7.34 -9.41
N GLN A 280 -19.15 7.06 -10.06
CA GLN A 280 -20.10 6.03 -9.61
C GLN A 280 -19.49 4.64 -9.59
N LYS A 281 -18.65 4.30 -10.58
CA LYS A 281 -18.03 2.98 -10.71
C LYS A 281 -17.33 2.54 -9.42
N TYR A 282 -16.47 3.39 -8.87
CA TYR A 282 -15.70 3.08 -7.67
C TYR A 282 -16.53 3.23 -6.39
N ALA A 283 -17.35 4.27 -6.28
CA ALA A 283 -18.19 4.48 -5.11
C ALA A 283 -19.18 3.32 -4.90
N SER A 284 -19.84 2.87 -5.96
CA SER A 284 -20.81 1.77 -5.92
C SER A 284 -20.14 0.44 -5.60
N ALA A 285 -18.93 0.20 -6.13
CA ALA A 285 -18.13 -0.98 -5.79
C ALA A 285 -17.77 -1.01 -4.29
N ILE A 286 -17.35 0.13 -3.72
CA ILE A 286 -17.03 0.22 -2.28
C ILE A 286 -18.29 -0.03 -1.43
N LEU A 287 -19.45 0.52 -1.79
CA LEU A 287 -20.71 0.30 -1.07
C LEU A 287 -21.20 -1.15 -1.15
N ALA A 288 -21.18 -1.74 -2.34
CA ALA A 288 -21.57 -3.13 -2.55
C ALA A 288 -20.69 -4.07 -1.71
N ARG A 289 -19.39 -3.77 -1.66
CA ARG A 289 -18.42 -4.50 -0.85
C ARG A 289 -18.66 -4.33 0.65
N ALA A 290 -18.89 -3.11 1.12
CA ALA A 290 -19.22 -2.86 2.53
C ALA A 290 -20.48 -3.63 2.96
N LYS A 291 -21.49 -3.72 2.08
CA LYS A 291 -22.69 -4.54 2.30
C LYS A 291 -22.36 -6.04 2.34
N ALA A 292 -21.53 -6.52 1.42
CA ALA A 292 -21.09 -7.92 1.37
C ALA A 292 -20.22 -8.31 2.58
N ASP A 293 -19.46 -7.37 3.14
CA ASP A 293 -18.65 -7.60 4.34
C ASP A 293 -19.51 -7.59 5.60
N ALA A 294 -20.49 -6.69 5.68
CA ALA A 294 -21.47 -6.69 6.78
C ALA A 294 -22.31 -7.97 6.82
N ALA A 295 -22.54 -8.59 5.66
CA ALA A 295 -23.26 -9.86 5.53
C ALA A 295 -22.38 -11.11 5.76
N LEU A 296 -21.11 -10.97 6.14
CA LEU A 296 -20.24 -12.12 6.42
C LEU A 296 -20.70 -12.88 7.66
N ASP A 297 -21.10 -14.13 7.46
CA ASP A 297 -21.36 -15.10 8.50
C ASP A 297 -20.08 -15.92 8.82
N PRO A 298 -19.46 -15.72 9.99
CA PRO A 298 -18.27 -16.46 10.39
C PRO A 298 -18.51 -17.97 10.51
N ALA A 299 -19.72 -18.39 10.87
CA ALA A 299 -20.04 -19.80 11.04
C ALA A 299 -20.02 -20.53 9.69
N SER A 300 -20.72 -19.98 8.69
CA SER A 300 -20.69 -20.49 7.31
C SER A 300 -19.28 -20.48 6.74
N LEU A 301 -18.54 -19.37 6.91
CA LEU A 301 -17.15 -19.27 6.43
C LEU A 301 -16.24 -20.33 7.07
N ARG A 302 -16.40 -20.58 8.38
CA ARG A 302 -15.66 -21.64 9.08
C ARG A 302 -15.98 -23.01 8.50
N ALA A 303 -17.26 -23.32 8.27
CA ALA A 303 -17.68 -24.59 7.68
C ALA A 303 -17.09 -24.78 6.27
N GLU A 304 -17.13 -23.75 5.42
CA GLU A 304 -16.53 -23.77 4.08
C GLU A 304 -15.01 -24.03 4.12
N LEU A 305 -14.29 -23.35 5.02
CA LEU A 305 -12.85 -23.54 5.19
C LEU A 305 -12.52 -24.96 5.67
N LEU A 306 -13.29 -25.50 6.62
CA LEU A 306 -13.09 -26.86 7.10
C LEU A 306 -13.34 -27.89 6.00
N ASN A 307 -14.43 -27.76 5.23
CA ASN A 307 -14.72 -28.62 4.09
C ASN A 307 -13.59 -28.56 3.05
N LYS A 308 -13.13 -27.35 2.69
CA LYS A 308 -12.01 -27.17 1.77
C LYS A 308 -10.71 -27.82 2.28
N ALA A 309 -10.45 -27.73 3.58
CA ALA A 309 -9.29 -28.39 4.18
C ALA A 309 -9.41 -29.91 4.19
N GLU A 310 -10.62 -30.46 4.34
CA GLU A 310 -10.84 -31.90 4.21
C GLU A 310 -10.61 -32.37 2.78
N ASP A 311 -11.14 -31.66 1.78
CA ASP A 311 -10.95 -31.99 0.37
C ASP A 311 -9.47 -31.96 -0.02
N LEU A 312 -8.74 -30.92 0.39
CA LEU A 312 -7.29 -30.81 0.17
C LEU A 312 -6.52 -31.90 0.92
N GLY A 313 -6.93 -32.25 2.14
CA GLY A 313 -6.31 -33.30 2.94
C GLY A 313 -6.46 -34.69 2.34
N ARG A 314 -7.50 -34.92 1.53
CA ARG A 314 -7.74 -36.17 0.79
C ARG A 314 -7.05 -36.22 -0.57
N ARG A 315 -6.40 -35.13 -0.99
CA ARG A 315 -5.75 -35.06 -2.30
C ARG A 315 -4.48 -35.89 -2.34
N THR A 316 -4.37 -36.73 -3.37
CA THR A 316 -3.19 -37.55 -3.63
C THR A 316 -2.37 -36.97 -4.79
N LEU A 317 -1.09 -37.30 -4.82
CA LEU A 317 -0.20 -37.01 -5.95
C LEU A 317 -0.65 -37.84 -7.16
N GLY A 318 -0.80 -37.18 -8.31
CA GLY A 318 -1.10 -37.86 -9.57
C GLY A 318 0.03 -38.82 -9.95
N TYR A 319 -0.34 -39.94 -10.59
CA TYR A 319 0.63 -40.92 -11.09
C TYR A 319 1.69 -40.24 -11.97
N GLY A 320 2.97 -40.56 -11.76
CA GLY A 320 4.08 -40.00 -12.53
C GLY A 320 4.54 -38.61 -12.08
N THR A 321 3.99 -38.05 -10.98
CA THR A 321 4.48 -36.78 -10.41
C THR A 321 5.82 -36.98 -9.71
N LEU A 322 6.82 -36.15 -9.99
CA LEU A 322 8.13 -36.22 -9.35
C LEU A 322 8.00 -35.89 -7.84
N LYS A 323 8.44 -36.80 -6.98
CA LYS A 323 8.43 -36.62 -5.52
C LYS A 323 9.75 -36.15 -4.95
N GLY A 324 10.84 -36.47 -5.63
CA GLY A 324 12.19 -36.23 -5.14
C GLY A 324 13.19 -37.08 -5.91
N TYR A 325 14.38 -37.22 -5.34
CA TYR A 325 15.44 -38.01 -5.95
C TYR A 325 16.06 -38.95 -4.91
N GLU A 326 16.34 -40.18 -5.34
CA GLU A 326 17.07 -41.18 -4.55
C GLU A 326 18.56 -41.13 -4.93
N PRO A 327 19.47 -41.18 -3.93
CA PRO A 327 20.90 -41.19 -4.21
C PRO A 327 21.28 -42.39 -5.07
N GLY A 328 22.01 -42.12 -6.17
CA GLY A 328 22.51 -43.17 -7.05
C GLY A 328 23.49 -44.10 -6.33
N VAL A 329 23.42 -45.41 -6.61
CA VAL A 329 24.39 -46.36 -6.07
C VAL A 329 25.79 -46.01 -6.61
N ALA A 330 26.78 -45.93 -5.71
CA ALA A 330 28.20 -45.74 -6.02
C ALA A 330 28.55 -44.46 -6.81
N GLY A 331 28.05 -43.29 -6.37
CA GLY A 331 28.47 -41.99 -6.90
C GLY A 331 27.90 -41.65 -8.28
N GLY A 332 26.86 -42.38 -8.72
CA GLY A 332 26.05 -42.01 -9.88
C GLY A 332 25.07 -40.87 -9.59
N PRO A 333 24.49 -40.24 -10.64
CA PRO A 333 23.52 -39.18 -10.49
C PRO A 333 22.26 -39.66 -9.77
N ASP A 334 21.66 -38.77 -8.98
CA ASP A 334 20.43 -39.03 -8.24
C ASP A 334 19.29 -39.43 -9.20
N ARG A 335 18.51 -40.45 -8.81
CA ARG A 335 17.43 -41.01 -9.62
C ARG A 335 16.10 -40.35 -9.26
N PRO A 336 15.34 -39.82 -10.22
CA PRO A 336 14.04 -39.24 -9.93
C PRO A 336 13.06 -40.31 -9.44
N VAL A 337 12.40 -40.05 -8.32
CA VAL A 337 11.35 -40.89 -7.73
C VAL A 337 10.00 -40.30 -8.07
N PHE A 338 9.11 -41.10 -8.67
CA PHE A 338 7.80 -40.66 -9.09
C PHE A 338 6.67 -41.20 -8.19
N ALA A 339 5.51 -40.56 -8.27
CA ALA A 339 4.32 -40.93 -7.54
C ALA A 339 3.61 -42.14 -8.14
N SER A 340 3.21 -43.06 -7.27
CA SER A 340 2.40 -44.23 -7.64
C SER A 340 0.91 -43.91 -7.84
N GLY A 341 0.48 -42.66 -7.59
CA GLY A 341 -0.90 -42.20 -7.80
C GLY A 341 -1.80 -42.20 -6.56
N ASN A 342 -1.42 -42.92 -5.50
CA ASN A 342 -2.22 -43.08 -4.27
C ASN A 342 -1.58 -42.45 -3.03
N GLU A 343 -0.48 -41.71 -3.23
CA GLU A 343 0.29 -41.16 -2.14
C GLU A 343 -0.22 -39.76 -1.77
N PRO A 344 -0.27 -39.39 -0.48
CA PRO A 344 -0.77 -38.09 -0.09
C PRO A 344 0.09 -36.96 -0.68
N ASP A 345 -0.55 -35.87 -1.12
CA ASP A 345 0.16 -34.68 -1.58
C ASP A 345 0.63 -33.84 -0.36
N PRO A 346 1.94 -33.77 -0.06
CA PRO A 346 2.42 -33.04 1.11
C PRO A 346 2.12 -31.55 1.05
N SER A 347 2.05 -30.97 -0.15
CA SER A 347 1.73 -29.55 -0.36
C SER A 347 0.26 -29.28 -0.10
N ALA A 348 -0.63 -30.16 -0.61
CA ALA A 348 -2.06 -30.08 -0.33
C ALA A 348 -2.37 -30.30 1.17
N GLN A 349 -1.64 -31.21 1.83
CA GLN A 349 -1.77 -31.42 3.27
C GLN A 349 -1.29 -30.22 4.10
N ALA A 350 -0.17 -29.61 3.73
CA ALA A 350 0.32 -28.40 4.37
C ALA A 350 -0.68 -27.23 4.24
N GLU A 351 -1.27 -27.07 3.05
CA GLU A 351 -2.31 -26.05 2.82
C GLU A 351 -3.60 -26.38 3.58
N ALA A 352 -4.01 -27.64 3.65
CA ALA A 352 -5.15 -28.07 4.48
C ALA A 352 -4.94 -27.72 5.96
N GLN A 353 -3.75 -27.97 6.51
CA GLN A 353 -3.41 -27.59 7.88
C GLN A 353 -3.42 -26.07 8.08
N ARG A 354 -2.94 -25.30 7.10
CA ARG A 354 -3.02 -23.83 7.12
C ARG A 354 -4.48 -23.36 7.15
N ILE A 355 -5.34 -23.90 6.29
CA ILE A 355 -6.76 -23.54 6.24
C ILE A 355 -7.48 -23.91 7.54
N ARG A 356 -7.19 -25.08 8.14
CA ARG A 356 -7.74 -25.45 9.47
C ARG A 356 -7.36 -24.45 10.55
N ARG A 357 -6.11 -23.98 10.57
CA ARG A 357 -5.67 -22.94 11.52
C ARG A 357 -6.42 -21.62 11.33
N ILE A 358 -6.74 -21.25 10.09
CA ILE A 358 -7.55 -20.06 9.79
C ILE A 358 -8.99 -20.26 10.29
N ALA A 359 -9.59 -21.42 10.04
CA ALA A 359 -10.95 -21.74 10.49
C ALA A 359 -11.09 -21.71 12.04
N GLN A 360 -10.01 -21.98 12.76
CA GLN A 360 -9.93 -21.95 14.23
C GLN A 360 -9.75 -20.54 14.81
N MET A 361 -9.56 -19.51 13.99
CA MET A 361 -9.49 -18.13 14.45
C MET A 361 -10.82 -17.69 15.11
N GLY A 362 -10.73 -16.67 15.98
CA GLY A 362 -11.92 -16.04 16.55
C GLY A 362 -12.79 -15.39 15.46
N ASP A 363 -14.09 -15.25 15.71
CA ASP A 363 -15.05 -14.78 14.68
C ASP A 363 -14.70 -13.40 14.08
N ALA A 364 -14.16 -12.49 14.91
CA ALA A 364 -13.70 -11.18 14.45
C ALA A 364 -12.46 -11.29 13.55
N GLU A 365 -11.48 -12.11 13.94
CA GLU A 365 -10.26 -12.34 13.17
C GLU A 365 -10.54 -13.06 11.85
N LEU A 366 -11.50 -13.99 11.86
CA LEU A 366 -11.93 -14.71 10.66
C LEU A 366 -12.64 -13.78 9.67
N ARG A 367 -13.46 -12.84 10.15
CA ARG A 367 -14.04 -11.77 9.32
C ARG A 367 -12.97 -10.86 8.74
N ASP A 368 -12.01 -10.42 9.55
CA ASP A 368 -10.90 -9.57 9.09
C ASP A 368 -10.00 -10.29 8.07
N TRP A 369 -9.81 -11.60 8.24
CA TRP A 369 -9.12 -12.43 7.26
C TRP A 369 -9.90 -12.46 5.94
N ALA A 370 -11.21 -12.73 5.98
CA ALA A 370 -12.05 -12.78 4.77
C ALA A 370 -12.09 -11.44 4.03
N ILE A 371 -12.22 -10.34 4.77
CA ILE A 371 -12.13 -8.98 4.25
C ILE A 371 -10.79 -8.76 3.54
N ARG A 372 -9.67 -9.16 4.16
CA ARG A 372 -8.34 -9.03 3.57
C ARG A 372 -8.13 -9.90 2.34
N GLN A 373 -8.69 -11.11 2.32
CA GLN A 373 -8.64 -11.98 1.14
C GLN A 373 -9.39 -11.36 -0.02
N ARG A 374 -10.60 -10.85 0.23
CA ARG A 374 -11.37 -10.13 -0.78
C ARG A 374 -10.58 -8.95 -1.32
N ASP A 375 -9.83 -8.22 -0.49
CA ASP A 375 -9.08 -7.00 -0.88
C ASP A 375 -7.90 -7.27 -1.82
N GLN A 376 -7.61 -8.54 -2.12
CA GLN A 376 -6.61 -8.94 -3.10
C GLN A 376 -7.23 -9.07 -4.49
N ASN A 377 -6.48 -8.67 -5.53
CA ASN A 377 -6.84 -8.98 -6.91
C ASN A 377 -6.36 -10.42 -7.21
N GLY A 378 -7.27 -11.30 -7.58
CA GLY A 378 -6.94 -12.61 -8.13
C GLY A 378 -6.52 -12.51 -9.60
N PHE A 379 -6.02 -13.63 -10.14
CA PHE A 379 -5.69 -13.75 -11.56
C PHE A 379 -6.90 -13.49 -12.46
N GLU A 380 -8.09 -13.97 -12.06
CA GLU A 380 -9.34 -13.73 -12.79
C GLU A 380 -9.73 -12.25 -12.80
N ASP A 381 -9.52 -11.53 -11.69
CA ASP A 381 -9.78 -10.08 -11.64
C ASP A 381 -8.87 -9.30 -12.60
N LEU A 382 -7.64 -9.80 -12.82
CA LEU A 382 -6.67 -9.17 -13.72
C LEU A 382 -6.96 -9.45 -15.19
N LEU A 383 -7.46 -10.64 -15.54
CA LEU A 383 -7.72 -11.04 -16.92
C LEU A 383 -9.14 -10.79 -17.41
N PHE A 384 -10.12 -10.98 -16.53
CA PHE A 384 -11.55 -10.96 -16.87
C PHE A 384 -12.33 -9.93 -16.04
N GLY A 385 -11.68 -9.28 -15.07
CA GLY A 385 -12.29 -8.24 -14.27
C GLY A 385 -12.64 -7.00 -15.09
N ASN A 386 -13.55 -6.18 -14.55
CA ASN A 386 -14.03 -4.93 -15.15
C ASN A 386 -13.01 -3.76 -15.06
N GLY A 387 -11.73 -4.08 -14.85
CA GLY A 387 -10.65 -3.13 -14.61
C GLY A 387 -10.76 -2.34 -13.29
N VAL A 388 -11.64 -2.73 -12.36
CA VAL A 388 -11.71 -2.17 -11.01
C VAL A 388 -10.95 -3.07 -10.07
N THR A 389 -9.94 -2.53 -9.41
CA THR A 389 -9.24 -3.27 -8.35
C THR A 389 -10.17 -3.62 -7.20
N ASN A 390 -9.98 -4.78 -6.60
CA ASN A 390 -10.59 -5.19 -5.35
C ASN A 390 -10.00 -4.52 -4.11
N ASN A 391 -8.86 -3.84 -4.24
CA ASN A 391 -8.27 -3.11 -3.12
C ASN A 391 -9.07 -1.84 -2.81
N ARG A 392 -9.71 -1.78 -1.64
CA ARG A 392 -10.53 -0.65 -1.19
C ARG A 392 -9.79 0.68 -1.15
N GLU A 393 -8.52 0.67 -0.77
CA GLU A 393 -7.71 1.89 -0.72
C GLU A 393 -7.49 2.45 -2.12
N ASP A 394 -7.24 1.58 -3.10
CA ASP A 394 -7.03 1.99 -4.48
C ASP A 394 -8.35 2.38 -5.16
N GLN A 395 -9.45 1.68 -4.86
CA GLN A 395 -10.80 2.12 -5.24
C GLN A 395 -11.10 3.53 -4.72
N TYR A 396 -10.78 3.81 -3.45
CA TYR A 396 -11.01 5.13 -2.86
C TYR A 396 -10.12 6.21 -3.50
N LYS A 397 -8.84 5.93 -3.76
CA LYS A 397 -7.96 6.87 -4.48
C LYS A 397 -8.48 7.18 -5.88
N ASN A 398 -8.95 6.16 -6.61
CA ASN A 398 -9.52 6.33 -7.94
C ASN A 398 -10.82 7.13 -7.89
N LEU A 399 -11.69 6.84 -6.91
CA LEU A 399 -12.88 7.65 -6.64
C LEU A 399 -12.53 9.13 -6.45
N VAL A 400 -11.58 9.45 -5.57
CA VAL A 400 -11.17 10.84 -5.32
C VAL A 400 -10.59 11.49 -6.58
N THR A 401 -9.76 10.75 -7.31
CA THR A 401 -9.11 11.25 -8.54
C THR A 401 -10.13 11.58 -9.63
N ASP A 402 -11.08 10.70 -9.87
CA ASP A 402 -12.11 10.93 -10.90
C ASP A 402 -13.15 11.95 -10.43
N ALA A 403 -13.47 11.97 -9.12
CA ALA A 403 -14.30 13.02 -8.53
C ALA A 403 -13.67 14.40 -8.74
N TYR A 404 -12.35 14.56 -8.54
CA TYR A 404 -11.68 15.83 -8.81
C TYR A 404 -11.79 16.28 -10.26
N LYS A 405 -11.64 15.37 -11.23
CA LYS A 405 -11.80 15.71 -12.65
C LYS A 405 -13.22 16.15 -12.97
N ALA A 406 -14.21 15.38 -12.51
CA ALA A 406 -15.62 15.65 -12.76
C ALA A 406 -16.06 16.96 -12.09
N LEU A 407 -15.72 17.14 -10.81
CA LEU A 407 -16.01 18.36 -10.05
C LEU A 407 -15.33 19.58 -10.65
N ALA A 408 -14.07 19.49 -11.10
CA ALA A 408 -13.39 20.63 -11.73
C ALA A 408 -14.08 21.05 -13.04
N ALA A 409 -14.49 20.07 -13.87
CA ALA A 409 -15.21 20.33 -15.11
C ALA A 409 -16.59 20.97 -14.85
N GLU A 410 -17.36 20.43 -13.92
CA GLU A 410 -18.66 20.99 -13.53
C GLU A 410 -18.50 22.37 -12.88
N ALA A 411 -17.52 22.53 -11.99
CA ALA A 411 -17.26 23.79 -11.31
C ALA A 411 -16.95 24.90 -12.31
N LYS A 412 -16.12 24.61 -13.32
CA LYS A 412 -15.79 25.54 -14.42
C LYS A 412 -17.00 25.87 -15.27
N LYS A 413 -17.85 24.89 -15.58
CA LYS A 413 -19.07 25.09 -16.37
C LYS A 413 -20.11 25.97 -15.66
N ALA A 414 -20.25 25.79 -14.35
CA ALA A 414 -21.23 26.50 -13.52
C ALA A 414 -20.68 27.79 -12.88
N ALA A 415 -19.48 28.20 -13.28
CA ALA A 415 -18.78 29.33 -12.67
C ALA A 415 -19.32 30.68 -13.18
N GLY A 416 -19.22 31.70 -12.34
CA GLY A 416 -19.59 33.08 -12.69
C GLY A 416 -18.67 33.68 -13.75
N PRO A 417 -18.90 34.94 -14.14
CA PRO A 417 -18.07 35.62 -15.13
C PRO A 417 -16.59 35.68 -14.70
N ALA A 418 -15.68 35.59 -15.67
CA ALA A 418 -14.25 35.74 -15.42
C ALA A 418 -13.96 37.14 -14.84
N SER A 419 -13.26 37.17 -13.72
CA SER A 419 -12.85 38.41 -13.06
C SER A 419 -11.59 38.98 -13.70
N LYS A 420 -11.59 40.29 -13.94
CA LYS A 420 -10.37 41.03 -14.36
C LYS A 420 -9.49 41.42 -13.18
N THR A 421 -10.03 41.37 -11.96
CA THR A 421 -9.31 41.69 -10.72
C THR A 421 -9.03 40.42 -9.92
N PRO A 422 -7.93 40.37 -9.15
CA PRO A 422 -7.63 39.25 -8.27
C PRO A 422 -8.77 38.98 -7.29
N LEU A 423 -9.34 37.78 -7.33
CA LEU A 423 -10.39 37.36 -6.40
C LEU A 423 -9.85 36.88 -5.06
N VAL A 424 -8.58 36.48 -5.05
CA VAL A 424 -7.91 35.92 -3.89
C VAL A 424 -6.55 36.56 -3.72
N LYS A 425 -6.19 36.82 -2.47
CA LYS A 425 -4.82 37.12 -2.09
C LYS A 425 -4.27 35.96 -1.26
N LEU A 426 -3.16 35.39 -1.71
CA LEU A 426 -2.42 34.43 -0.90
C LEU A 426 -1.36 35.16 -0.09
N THR A 427 -1.33 34.90 1.22
CA THR A 427 -0.31 35.40 2.14
C THR A 427 0.37 34.23 2.84
N ARG A 428 1.64 34.41 3.16
CA ARG A 428 2.47 33.44 3.87
C ARG A 428 3.05 34.12 5.11
N PRO A 429 2.33 34.13 6.25
CA PRO A 429 2.82 34.74 7.48
C PRO A 429 4.09 34.08 8.03
N ASP A 430 4.28 32.77 7.81
CA ASP A 430 5.50 32.06 8.20
C ASP A 430 5.82 30.91 7.23
N SER A 431 6.91 30.16 7.46
CA SER A 431 7.34 29.13 6.52
C SER A 431 6.35 27.96 6.34
N SER A 432 5.40 27.80 7.27
CA SER A 432 4.48 26.66 7.40
C SER A 432 3.00 27.01 7.26
N ARG A 433 2.64 28.29 7.44
CA ARG A 433 1.26 28.76 7.38
C ARG A 433 1.03 29.59 6.13
N PHE A 434 0.01 29.19 5.38
CA PHE A 434 -0.48 29.90 4.22
C PHE A 434 -1.92 30.32 4.49
N THR A 435 -2.30 31.52 4.07
CA THR A 435 -3.65 32.06 4.28
C THR A 435 -4.16 32.62 2.96
N LEU A 436 -5.34 32.18 2.53
CA LEU A 436 -6.06 32.74 1.40
C LEU A 436 -7.07 33.76 1.91
N ARG A 437 -7.12 34.94 1.29
CA ARG A 437 -8.10 35.97 1.59
C ARG A 437 -9.00 36.22 0.39
N ASN A 438 -10.31 36.27 0.60
CA ASN A 438 -11.24 36.74 -0.43
C ASN A 438 -11.09 38.26 -0.62
N THR A 439 -10.58 38.68 -1.77
CA THR A 439 -10.40 40.10 -2.16
C THR A 439 -11.40 40.57 -3.20
N SER A 440 -12.41 39.77 -3.52
CA SER A 440 -13.39 40.07 -4.58
C SER A 440 -14.34 41.23 -4.27
N GLY A 441 -14.36 41.73 -3.03
CA GLY A 441 -15.29 42.75 -2.56
C GLY A 441 -16.72 42.23 -2.29
N ARG A 442 -16.98 40.93 -2.49
CA ARG A 442 -18.28 40.29 -2.29
C ARG A 442 -18.15 38.90 -1.66
N THR A 443 -19.26 38.37 -1.16
CA THR A 443 -19.33 36.98 -0.70
C THR A 443 -19.32 36.05 -1.91
N LEU A 444 -18.45 35.04 -1.89
CA LEU A 444 -18.39 33.98 -2.89
C LEU A 444 -19.08 32.73 -2.34
N THR A 445 -19.85 32.02 -3.17
CA THR A 445 -20.54 30.79 -2.78
C THR A 445 -20.17 29.61 -3.66
N ASP A 446 -20.25 28.40 -3.10
CA ASP A 446 -19.81 27.15 -3.72
C ASP A 446 -18.37 27.23 -4.26
N VAL A 447 -17.45 27.82 -3.51
CA VAL A 447 -16.10 28.09 -4.00
C VAL A 447 -15.35 26.76 -4.18
N TRP A 448 -15.01 26.46 -5.43
CA TRP A 448 -14.08 25.39 -5.79
C TRP A 448 -12.73 26.00 -6.14
N LEU A 449 -11.71 25.71 -5.35
CA LEU A 449 -10.39 26.32 -5.47
C LEU A 449 -9.32 25.25 -5.63
N SER A 450 -8.52 25.35 -6.68
CA SER A 450 -7.34 24.52 -6.88
C SER A 450 -6.07 25.34 -6.70
N THR A 451 -5.10 24.78 -5.99
CA THR A 451 -3.77 25.38 -5.81
C THR A 451 -2.71 24.38 -6.27
N ASN A 452 -1.83 24.79 -7.17
CA ASN A 452 -0.71 23.98 -7.65
C ASN A 452 0.60 24.62 -7.18
N TRP A 453 1.33 23.91 -6.34
CA TRP A 453 2.51 24.43 -5.64
C TRP A 453 3.82 24.05 -6.35
N ALA A 454 4.75 25.00 -6.44
CA ALA A 454 6.12 24.83 -6.91
C ALA A 454 7.13 25.11 -5.79
N PHE A 455 8.10 24.20 -5.61
CA PHE A 455 9.04 24.18 -4.48
C PHE A 455 10.49 24.40 -4.92
N THR A 456 11.32 24.98 -4.04
CA THR A 456 12.73 25.38 -4.31
C THR A 456 13.70 24.24 -4.64
N ARG A 457 13.48 23.01 -4.13
CA ARG A 457 14.53 21.97 -4.06
C ARG A 457 14.41 20.82 -5.05
N SER A 458 13.34 20.73 -5.83
CA SER A 458 13.22 19.66 -6.83
C SER A 458 13.67 20.19 -8.19
N GLU A 459 14.48 19.45 -8.96
CA GLU A 459 14.74 19.78 -10.38
C GLU A 459 13.45 19.75 -11.22
N LYS A 460 12.34 19.24 -10.67
CA LYS A 460 10.97 19.36 -11.19
C LYS A 460 10.28 20.68 -10.81
N ALA A 461 10.98 21.64 -10.20
CA ALA A 461 10.46 22.94 -9.72
C ALA A 461 9.81 23.81 -10.80
N ASN A 462 10.02 23.50 -12.09
CA ASN A 462 9.43 24.22 -13.22
C ASN A 462 8.17 23.54 -13.80
N GLU A 463 7.81 22.36 -13.33
CA GLU A 463 6.57 21.70 -13.73
C GLU A 463 5.57 21.86 -12.58
N PHE A 464 4.50 22.61 -12.81
CA PHE A 464 3.26 22.49 -12.03
C PHE A 464 2.75 21.05 -12.20
N GLY A 465 3.34 20.12 -11.47
CA GLY A 465 3.21 18.69 -11.70
C GLY A 465 1.86 18.16 -11.22
N ARG A 466 1.28 17.26 -12.03
CA ARG A 466 0.11 16.43 -11.68
C ARG A 466 0.41 15.64 -10.39
N GLY A 467 0.06 16.19 -9.23
CA GLY A 467 0.29 15.55 -7.94
C GLY A 467 0.46 16.50 -6.76
N ASN A 468 0.83 17.76 -7.02
CA ASN A 468 0.98 18.79 -5.97
C ASN A 468 -0.22 19.74 -5.88
N GLY A 469 -1.35 19.36 -6.47
CA GLY A 469 -2.59 20.12 -6.45
C GLY A 469 -3.35 19.92 -5.14
N MET A 470 -3.61 20.99 -4.39
CA MET A 470 -4.59 20.95 -3.28
C MET A 470 -5.92 21.53 -3.77
N PHE A 471 -6.99 20.80 -3.49
CA PHE A 471 -8.36 21.22 -3.79
C PHE A 471 -9.08 21.60 -2.51
N LEU A 472 -9.69 22.77 -2.52
CA LEU A 472 -10.43 23.33 -1.41
C LEU A 472 -11.88 23.57 -1.81
N PHE A 473 -12.79 23.25 -0.90
CA PHE A 473 -14.20 23.57 -1.03
C PHE A 473 -14.65 24.47 0.13
N ILE A 474 -15.22 25.63 -0.22
CA ILE A 474 -15.74 26.61 0.74
C ILE A 474 -17.18 26.94 0.33
N PRO A 475 -18.22 26.50 1.08
CA PRO A 475 -19.61 26.74 0.73
C PRO A 475 -19.96 28.23 0.65
N VAL A 476 -19.45 29.02 1.60
CA VAL A 476 -19.64 30.47 1.69
C VAL A 476 -18.32 31.07 2.14
N TRP A 477 -17.78 32.00 1.36
CA TRP A 477 -16.55 32.71 1.66
C TRP A 477 -16.82 34.21 1.65
N LYS A 478 -16.90 34.82 2.83
CA LYS A 478 -17.24 36.24 2.97
C LYS A 478 -16.11 37.12 2.44
N SER A 479 -16.46 38.32 1.99
CA SER A 479 -15.46 39.32 1.58
C SER A 479 -14.50 39.60 2.74
N ASN A 480 -13.18 39.66 2.45
CA ASN A 480 -12.10 39.86 3.42
C ASN A 480 -11.91 38.76 4.48
N GLU A 481 -12.59 37.62 4.34
CA GLU A 481 -12.39 36.48 5.24
C GLU A 481 -11.11 35.72 4.86
N ASP A 482 -10.29 35.42 5.88
CA ASP A 482 -9.06 34.65 5.75
C ASP A 482 -9.34 33.16 6.01
N VAL A 483 -8.81 32.30 5.15
CA VAL A 483 -8.84 30.84 5.28
C VAL A 483 -7.42 30.34 5.38
N ALA A 484 -7.06 29.76 6.52
CA ALA A 484 -5.77 29.12 6.71
C ALA A 484 -5.71 27.81 5.93
N LEU A 485 -4.67 27.62 5.14
CA LEU A 485 -4.39 26.39 4.42
C LEU A 485 -3.53 25.46 5.28
N THR A 486 -4.02 24.24 5.49
CA THR A 486 -3.28 23.21 6.22
C THR A 486 -2.40 22.43 5.24
N LEU A 487 -1.27 23.03 4.83
CA LEU A 487 -0.23 22.26 4.16
C LEU A 487 0.48 21.38 5.20
N ILE A 488 0.76 20.12 4.85
CA ILE A 488 1.75 19.29 5.55
C ILE A 488 3.02 19.38 4.71
N PRO A 489 3.89 20.39 4.91
CA PRO A 489 5.08 20.54 4.08
C PRO A 489 6.04 19.39 4.37
N ARG A 490 6.24 18.52 3.37
CA ARG A 490 7.42 17.64 3.32
C ARG A 490 8.67 18.38 2.85
N GLU A 491 8.53 19.56 2.25
CA GLU A 491 9.63 20.37 1.71
C GLU A 491 9.62 21.81 2.26
N PRO A 492 10.79 22.46 2.48
CA PRO A 492 10.84 23.66 3.33
C PRO A 492 10.55 25.01 2.65
N SER A 493 10.38 25.09 1.32
CA SER A 493 10.04 26.38 0.70
C SER A 493 9.27 26.28 -0.61
N VAL A 494 8.04 26.79 -0.57
CA VAL A 494 7.22 27.13 -1.74
C VAL A 494 7.73 28.46 -2.31
N LEU A 495 8.02 28.51 -3.61
CA LEU A 495 8.37 29.74 -4.34
C LEU A 495 7.19 30.31 -5.10
N GLN A 496 6.42 29.45 -5.75
CA GLN A 496 5.33 29.84 -6.62
C GLN A 496 4.13 28.95 -6.39
N THR A 497 2.95 29.51 -6.63
CA THR A 497 1.72 28.73 -6.70
C THR A 497 0.81 29.28 -7.77
N VAL A 498 0.10 28.37 -8.43
CA VAL A 498 -0.96 28.71 -9.36
C VAL A 498 -2.29 28.44 -8.69
N VAL A 499 -3.15 29.44 -8.65
CA VAL A 499 -4.49 29.32 -8.07
C VAL A 499 -5.53 29.46 -9.16
N SER A 500 -6.49 28.53 -9.19
CA SER A 500 -7.73 28.68 -9.94
C SER A 500 -8.92 28.62 -8.98
N LEU A 501 -9.89 29.50 -9.17
CA LEU A 501 -11.09 29.64 -8.36
C LEU A 501 -12.32 29.65 -9.26
N TYR A 502 -13.28 28.80 -8.91
CA TYR A 502 -14.59 28.70 -9.56
C TYR A 502 -15.69 28.88 -8.51
N ALA A 503 -16.27 30.07 -8.44
CA ALA A 503 -17.43 30.39 -7.60
C ALA A 503 -18.62 30.78 -8.50
N ARG A 504 -19.82 30.79 -7.94
CA ARG A 504 -21.03 31.21 -8.68
C ARG A 504 -20.97 32.66 -9.13
N GLU A 505 -20.37 33.53 -8.33
CA GLU A 505 -20.36 34.98 -8.55
C GLU A 505 -19.22 35.44 -9.45
N ALA A 506 -18.13 34.68 -9.49
CA ALA A 506 -16.91 35.04 -10.21
C ALA A 506 -15.98 33.85 -10.41
N THR A 507 -15.19 33.93 -11.48
CA THR A 507 -14.19 32.92 -11.83
C THR A 507 -12.82 33.54 -12.03
N PHE A 508 -11.78 32.78 -11.71
CA PHE A 508 -10.40 33.18 -11.86
C PHE A 508 -9.55 31.96 -12.18
N GLU A 509 -8.74 32.03 -13.23
CA GLU A 509 -7.98 30.86 -13.70
C GLU A 509 -6.49 31.14 -13.75
N ASN A 510 -5.70 30.16 -13.29
CA ASN A 510 -4.26 30.06 -13.47
C ASN A 510 -3.43 31.28 -13.03
N ASP A 511 -3.87 32.00 -12.00
CA ASP A 511 -3.11 33.15 -11.53
C ASP A 511 -1.91 32.72 -10.69
N ARG A 512 -0.79 33.40 -10.93
CA ARG A 512 0.52 33.03 -10.40
C ARG A 512 0.87 33.91 -9.23
N PHE A 513 1.03 33.30 -8.07
CA PHE A 513 1.50 33.95 -6.85
C PHE A 513 2.95 33.57 -6.64
N THR A 514 3.83 34.57 -6.61
CA THR A 514 5.21 34.39 -6.14
C THR A 514 5.23 34.68 -4.65
N LEU A 515 5.74 33.74 -3.85
CA LEU A 515 5.78 33.85 -2.40
C LEU A 515 7.23 34.08 -1.98
N PRO A 516 7.54 35.20 -1.31
CA PRO A 516 8.88 35.41 -0.78
C PRO A 516 9.22 34.31 0.23
N ASP A 517 10.46 33.80 0.18
CA ASP A 517 10.93 32.88 1.21
C ASP A 517 11.16 33.67 2.50
N PRO A 518 10.40 33.43 3.60
CA PRO A 518 10.61 34.15 4.85
C PRO A 518 12.00 33.87 5.45
N LYS A 519 12.69 32.79 5.05
CA LYS A 519 14.09 32.52 5.43
C LYS A 519 15.11 33.21 4.52
N ASN A 520 14.70 33.68 3.33
CA ASN A 520 15.55 34.41 2.41
C ASN A 520 14.72 35.36 1.52
N PRO A 521 14.30 36.53 2.06
CA PRO A 521 13.35 37.43 1.39
C PRO A 521 13.88 38.07 0.09
N ASN A 522 15.17 37.89 -0.22
CA ASN A 522 15.83 38.42 -1.40
C ASN A 522 15.85 37.46 -2.59
N LEU A 523 15.45 36.18 -2.41
CA LEU A 523 15.20 35.26 -3.52
C LEU A 523 13.86 35.64 -4.17
N LYS A 524 13.92 36.37 -5.28
CA LYS A 524 12.79 36.66 -6.16
C LYS A 524 12.70 35.63 -7.28
#